data_AF-A0A1V5AUS9-F1
#
_entry.id   AF-A0A1V5AUS9-F1
#
_cell.length_a   1.000
_cell.length_b   1.000
_cell.length_c   1.000
_cell.angle_alpha   90.00
_cell.angle_beta   90.00
_cell.angle_gamma   90.00
#
_symmetry.space_group_name_H-M   'P 1'
#
loop_
_entity.id
_entity.type
_entity.pdbx_description
1 polymer ?
#
loop_
_entity_poly.entity_id
_entity_poly.type
_entity_poly.pdbx_seq_one_letter_code
_entity_poly.pdbx_strand_id
1 'polypeptide(L)'
;MKATPEIDRKAYELAREFLLNIPGVTEIIIEKYQNLPSFRPKPSTKNELYRDLLESAQNANMKTKVVGEAIGGVDKLALISNDFDPEYILKSYASKWDVLDQIVQKLNPRGKIRRTQRSIWPRYCQTILSAAEFIDRFDSADEFFEWVDCFDRDDRSRACLPMLLDHEIEGFGFALSCNFLKELGYVNFPKPDVHLRDIFTALALCDDGIDDYKLFKAIIRVARNAKVTPYALDKIFWLIGSGNFYDDPSIGLIGRRQEDFVEFARINMARL
;
A
#
# COMPACT_ATOMS: atom_id res chain seq x y z
N MET A 1 -5.94 -23.92 -16.59
CA MET A 1 -4.97 -23.41 -17.59
C MET A 1 -3.70 -23.01 -16.86
N LYS A 2 -2.51 -23.33 -17.38
CA LYS A 2 -1.28 -22.70 -16.87
C LYS A 2 -1.24 -21.26 -17.39
N ALA A 3 -0.89 -20.30 -16.55
CA ALA A 3 -0.76 -18.91 -16.97
C ALA A 3 0.25 -18.81 -18.14
N THR A 4 -0.20 -18.29 -19.28
CA THR A 4 0.63 -17.97 -20.44
C THR A 4 0.65 -16.45 -20.66
N PRO A 5 1.61 -15.90 -21.43
CA PRO A 5 1.61 -14.48 -21.77
C PRO A 5 0.30 -14.00 -22.40
N GLU A 6 -0.37 -14.84 -23.19
CA GLU A 6 -1.66 -14.53 -23.80
C GLU A 6 -2.78 -14.41 -22.76
N ILE A 7 -2.85 -15.34 -21.80
CA ILE A 7 -3.85 -15.30 -20.71
C ILE A 7 -3.63 -14.07 -19.83
N ASP A 8 -2.38 -13.80 -19.45
CA ASP A 8 -2.02 -12.63 -18.64
C ASP A 8 -2.45 -11.32 -19.31
N ARG A 9 -2.13 -11.16 -20.60
CA ARG A 9 -2.54 -9.98 -21.37
C ARG A 9 -4.07 -9.88 -21.46
N LYS A 10 -4.75 -10.99 -21.77
CA LYS A 10 -6.21 -10.99 -21.91
C LYS A 10 -6.91 -10.64 -20.59
N ALA A 11 -6.38 -11.08 -19.46
CA ALA A 11 -6.92 -10.74 -18.15
C ALA A 11 -6.95 -9.23 -17.89
N TYR A 12 -5.85 -8.56 -18.24
CA TYR A 12 -5.75 -7.11 -18.10
C TYR A 12 -6.66 -6.36 -19.09
N GLU A 13 -6.72 -6.81 -20.35
CA GLU A 13 -7.61 -6.22 -21.36
C GLU A 13 -9.09 -6.31 -20.92
N LEU A 14 -9.52 -7.48 -20.44
CA LEU A 14 -10.87 -7.70 -19.95
C LEU A 14 -11.18 -6.88 -18.70
N ALA A 15 -10.19 -6.66 -17.83
CA ALA A 15 -10.38 -5.81 -16.64
C ALA A 15 -10.66 -4.35 -17.04
N ARG A 16 -9.95 -3.84 -18.05
CA ARG A 16 -10.22 -2.50 -18.59
C ARG A 16 -11.57 -2.42 -19.29
N GLU A 17 -11.89 -3.39 -20.13
CA GLU A 17 -13.19 -3.48 -20.81
C GLU A 17 -14.34 -3.51 -19.81
N PHE A 18 -14.20 -4.29 -18.74
CA PHE A 18 -15.19 -4.38 -17.67
C PHE A 18 -15.41 -3.03 -16.98
N LEU A 19 -14.34 -2.29 -16.65
CA LEU A 19 -14.46 -0.95 -16.07
C LEU A 19 -15.16 0.03 -17.01
N LEU A 20 -14.86 0.00 -18.32
CA LEU A 20 -15.49 0.87 -19.32
C LEU A 20 -16.99 0.62 -19.50
N ASN A 21 -17.49 -0.56 -19.11
CA ASN A 21 -18.91 -0.88 -19.12
C ASN A 21 -19.66 -0.32 -17.90
N ILE A 22 -18.96 0.27 -16.94
CA ILE A 22 -19.57 0.88 -15.75
C ILE A 22 -20.04 2.30 -16.11
N PRO A 23 -21.30 2.66 -15.85
CA PRO A 23 -21.82 4.00 -16.15
C PRO A 23 -20.95 5.11 -15.58
N GLY A 24 -20.56 6.06 -16.45
CA GLY A 24 -19.74 7.22 -16.09
C GLY A 24 -18.22 6.97 -16.14
N VAL A 25 -17.76 5.72 -16.17
CA VAL A 25 -16.34 5.41 -16.35
C VAL A 25 -15.96 5.62 -17.82
N THR A 26 -14.86 6.34 -18.05
CA THR A 26 -14.32 6.61 -19.39
C THR A 26 -12.83 6.25 -19.44
N GLU A 27 -12.27 6.18 -20.64
CA GLU A 27 -10.83 5.94 -20.81
C GLU A 27 -9.98 7.01 -20.09
N ILE A 28 -10.39 8.27 -20.16
CA ILE A 28 -9.72 9.39 -19.47
C ILE A 28 -9.69 9.17 -17.94
N ILE A 29 -10.80 8.65 -17.38
CA ILE A 29 -10.88 8.36 -15.95
C ILE A 29 -9.94 7.20 -15.61
N ILE A 30 -9.94 6.13 -16.41
CA ILE A 30 -9.05 5.00 -16.20
C ILE A 30 -7.58 5.45 -16.24
N GLU A 31 -7.18 6.18 -17.27
CA GLU A 31 -5.82 6.71 -17.43
C GLU A 31 -5.41 7.62 -16.27
N LYS A 32 -6.32 8.45 -15.75
CA LYS A 32 -6.07 9.28 -14.56
C LYS A 32 -5.65 8.42 -13.35
N TYR A 33 -6.39 7.37 -13.03
CA TYR A 33 -6.03 6.48 -11.91
C TYR A 33 -4.71 5.74 -12.14
N GLN A 34 -4.42 5.35 -13.39
CA GLN A 34 -3.19 4.62 -13.73
C GLN A 34 -1.91 5.48 -13.66
N ASN A 35 -2.04 6.81 -13.68
CA ASN A 35 -0.91 7.73 -13.68
C ASN A 35 -0.74 8.53 -12.38
N LEU A 36 -1.61 8.32 -11.38
CA LEU A 36 -1.68 9.12 -10.15
C LEU A 36 -0.36 9.36 -9.39
N PRO A 37 0.54 8.37 -9.21
CA PRO A 37 1.75 8.53 -8.41
C PRO A 37 2.74 9.50 -9.04
N SER A 38 2.66 9.69 -10.36
CA SER A 38 3.50 10.64 -11.10
C SER A 38 3.24 12.10 -10.71
N PHE A 39 2.15 12.38 -10.00
CA PHE A 39 1.73 13.73 -9.63
C PHE A 39 2.03 14.10 -8.17
N ARG A 40 2.48 13.17 -7.32
CA ARG A 40 2.82 13.48 -5.93
C ARG A 40 4.31 13.77 -5.78
N PRO A 41 4.69 14.92 -5.17
CA PRO A 41 6.09 15.20 -4.89
C PRO A 41 6.61 14.18 -3.88
N LYS A 42 7.84 13.71 -4.10
CA LYS A 42 8.56 12.90 -3.10
C LYS A 42 8.87 13.77 -1.87
N PRO A 43 8.82 13.21 -0.64
CA PRO A 43 9.29 13.92 0.54
C PRO A 43 10.76 14.32 0.39
N SER A 44 11.10 15.51 0.86
CA SER A 44 12.42 16.14 0.69
C SER A 44 13.30 16.03 1.95
N THR A 45 12.70 15.67 3.09
CA THR A 45 13.39 15.56 4.38
C THR A 45 13.12 14.21 5.05
N LYS A 46 13.98 13.81 5.99
CA LYS A 46 13.76 12.62 6.83
C LYS A 46 12.46 12.71 7.60
N ASN A 47 12.09 13.91 8.05
CA ASN A 47 10.88 14.13 8.82
C ASN A 47 9.63 13.88 7.97
N GLU A 48 9.61 14.38 6.73
CA GLU A 48 8.51 14.12 5.80
C GLU A 48 8.43 12.63 5.44
N LEU A 49 9.57 11.97 5.22
CA LEU A 49 9.62 10.53 4.94
C LEU A 49 9.10 9.70 6.12
N TYR A 50 9.51 10.06 7.34
CA TYR A 50 9.04 9.43 8.56
C TYR A 50 7.53 9.66 8.76
N ARG A 51 7.03 10.88 8.52
CA ARG A 51 5.59 11.19 8.52
C ARG A 51 4.82 10.28 7.56
N ASP A 52 5.25 10.18 6.30
CA ASP A 52 4.60 9.36 5.27
C ASP A 52 4.57 7.87 5.65
N LEU A 53 5.66 7.38 6.26
CA LEU A 53 5.74 6.01 6.76
C LEU A 53 4.74 5.76 7.90
N LEU A 54 4.66 6.68 8.87
CA LEU A 54 3.67 6.60 9.96
C LEU A 54 2.24 6.73 9.43
N GLU A 55 2.01 7.55 8.42
CA GLU A 55 0.71 7.69 7.75
C GLU A 55 0.27 6.37 7.12
N SER A 56 1.17 5.73 6.38
CA SER A 56 0.95 4.40 5.82
C SER A 56 0.65 3.38 6.93
N ALA A 57 1.42 3.38 8.02
CA ALA A 57 1.22 2.50 9.17
C ALA A 57 -0.16 2.71 9.83
N GLN A 58 -0.59 3.96 9.94
CA GLN A 58 -1.87 4.35 10.52
C GLN A 58 -3.05 3.95 9.62
N ASN A 59 -2.88 4.01 8.31
CA ASN A 59 -3.91 3.69 7.32
C ASN A 59 -4.14 2.18 7.12
N ALA A 60 -3.44 1.33 7.88
CA ALA A 60 -3.55 -0.12 7.77
C ALA A 60 -4.68 -0.72 8.63
N ASN A 61 -5.58 -1.49 8.00
CA ASN A 61 -6.63 -2.27 8.66
C ASN A 61 -7.48 -1.42 9.62
N MET A 62 -7.67 -1.86 10.86
CA MET A 62 -8.44 -1.14 11.87
C MET A 62 -7.69 0.07 12.47
N LYS A 63 -6.41 0.30 12.13
CA LYS A 63 -5.63 1.41 12.71
C LYS A 63 -6.18 2.77 12.27
N THR A 64 -6.74 2.89 11.06
CA THR A 64 -7.37 4.14 10.60
C THR A 64 -8.44 4.60 11.58
N LYS A 65 -9.30 3.68 12.02
CA LYS A 65 -10.39 3.98 12.98
C LYS A 65 -9.91 4.07 14.42
N VAL A 66 -9.04 3.14 14.84
CA VAL A 66 -8.65 3.00 16.26
C VAL A 66 -7.60 4.02 16.68
N VAL A 67 -6.71 4.41 15.77
CA VAL A 67 -5.63 5.37 16.01
C VAL A 67 -5.90 6.66 15.26
N GLY A 68 -6.05 6.59 13.93
CA GLY A 68 -6.15 7.78 13.08
C GLY A 68 -7.32 8.68 13.46
N GLU A 69 -8.55 8.17 13.44
CA GLU A 69 -9.74 8.93 13.85
C GLU A 69 -9.71 9.30 15.35
N ALA A 70 -9.05 8.49 16.18
CA ALA A 70 -8.97 8.74 17.62
C ALA A 70 -8.12 9.98 17.95
N ILE A 71 -7.01 10.21 17.24
CA ILE A 71 -6.18 11.41 17.40
C ILE A 71 -6.53 12.52 16.42
N GLY A 72 -7.18 12.20 15.30
CA GLY A 72 -7.49 13.15 14.23
C GLY A 72 -6.43 13.24 13.13
N GLY A 73 -5.81 12.10 12.77
CA GLY A 73 -4.84 11.98 11.68
C GLY A 73 -3.37 11.94 12.14
N VAL A 74 -2.49 11.51 11.23
CA VAL A 74 -1.06 11.34 11.50
C VAL A 74 -0.39 12.64 11.96
N ASP A 75 -0.77 13.78 11.38
CA ASP A 75 -0.16 15.10 11.63
C ASP A 75 -0.19 15.51 13.10
N LYS A 76 -1.14 14.98 13.88
CA LYS A 76 -1.23 15.22 15.32
C LYS A 76 -0.04 14.67 16.09
N LEU A 77 0.67 13.69 15.53
CA LEU A 77 1.88 13.14 16.13
C LEU A 77 3.03 14.15 16.16
N ALA A 78 3.03 15.20 15.31
CA ALA A 78 4.03 16.27 15.34
C ALA A 78 4.24 16.89 16.73
N LEU A 79 3.16 16.95 17.54
CA LEU A 79 3.18 17.49 18.91
C LEU A 79 3.97 16.64 19.91
N ILE A 80 4.21 15.36 19.59
CA ILE A 80 5.01 14.44 20.42
C ILE A 80 6.27 13.97 19.72
N SER A 81 6.45 14.28 18.44
CA SER A 81 7.59 13.83 17.63
C SER A 81 8.56 14.94 17.24
N ASN A 82 8.39 16.16 17.77
CA ASN A 82 9.15 17.34 17.36
C ASN A 82 9.12 17.52 15.82
N ASP A 83 7.91 17.59 15.28
CA ASP A 83 7.67 17.66 13.83
C ASP A 83 8.28 16.48 13.06
N PHE A 84 8.00 15.27 13.54
CA PHE A 84 8.42 14.01 12.92
C PHE A 84 9.95 13.82 12.84
N ASP A 85 10.68 14.28 13.85
CA ASP A 85 12.12 14.06 13.98
C ASP A 85 12.41 12.64 14.54
N PRO A 86 13.00 11.73 13.75
CA PRO A 86 13.32 10.37 14.20
C PRO A 86 14.32 10.36 15.36
N GLU A 87 15.34 11.21 15.32
CA GLU A 87 16.37 11.27 16.35
C GLU A 87 15.77 11.74 17.68
N TYR A 88 14.86 12.73 17.62
CA TYR A 88 14.10 13.16 18.79
C TYR A 88 13.27 12.03 19.39
N ILE A 89 12.56 11.23 18.56
CA ILE A 89 11.77 10.08 19.02
C ILE A 89 12.65 9.08 19.80
N LEU A 90 13.81 8.73 19.23
CA LEU A 90 14.72 7.74 19.83
C LEU A 90 15.37 8.23 21.13
N LYS A 91 15.66 9.53 21.22
CA LYS A 91 16.18 10.14 22.46
C LYS A 91 15.10 10.30 23.54
N SER A 92 13.86 10.52 23.14
CA SER A 92 12.77 10.86 24.06
C SER A 92 12.07 9.66 24.66
N TYR A 93 12.06 8.52 23.95
CA TYR A 93 11.23 7.37 24.30
C TYR A 93 12.03 6.07 24.33
N ALA A 94 12.10 5.45 25.51
CA ALA A 94 12.79 4.18 25.69
C ALA A 94 11.92 2.97 25.33
N SER A 95 10.59 3.14 25.31
CA SER A 95 9.66 2.06 25.06
C SER A 95 8.36 2.54 24.42
N LYS A 96 7.64 1.62 23.78
CA LYS A 96 6.31 1.87 23.22
C LYS A 96 5.29 2.37 24.25
N TRP A 97 5.54 2.11 25.54
CA TRP A 97 4.67 2.55 26.62
C TRP A 97 4.85 4.04 26.90
N ASP A 98 6.08 4.54 26.81
CA ASP A 98 6.40 5.97 26.93
C ASP A 98 5.74 6.76 25.80
N VAL A 99 5.82 6.25 24.57
CA VAL A 99 5.12 6.81 23.40
C VAL A 99 3.61 6.83 23.64
N LEU A 100 3.03 5.73 24.12
CA LEU A 100 1.59 5.66 24.39
C LEU A 100 1.16 6.65 25.49
N ASP A 101 1.96 6.79 26.54
CA ASP A 101 1.70 7.74 27.62
C ASP A 101 1.76 9.18 27.13
N GLN A 102 2.73 9.53 26.28
CA GLN A 102 2.77 10.85 25.66
C GLN A 102 1.61 11.10 24.70
N ILE A 103 1.19 10.12 23.90
CA ILE A 103 -0.02 10.23 23.08
C ILE A 103 -1.24 10.53 23.95
N VAL A 104 -1.44 9.78 25.04
CA VAL A 104 -2.59 10.00 25.93
C VAL A 104 -2.52 11.38 26.58
N GLN A 105 -1.34 11.78 27.06
CA GLN A 105 -1.15 13.04 27.77
C GLN A 105 -1.33 14.27 26.86
N LYS A 106 -0.77 14.22 25.64
CA LYS A 106 -0.68 15.39 24.75
C LYS A 106 -1.78 15.46 23.72
N LEU A 107 -2.24 14.31 23.21
CA LEU A 107 -3.20 14.25 22.10
C LEU A 107 -4.63 13.95 22.55
N ASN A 108 -4.81 13.50 23.80
CA ASN A 108 -6.12 13.18 24.39
C ASN A 108 -7.02 12.36 23.43
N PRO A 109 -6.59 11.16 23.01
CA PRO A 109 -7.26 10.37 21.98
C PRO A 109 -8.68 9.99 22.41
N ARG A 110 -9.60 10.03 21.44
CA ARG A 110 -10.99 9.59 21.65
C ARG A 110 -11.10 8.07 21.74
N GLY A 111 -12.11 7.59 22.46
CA GLY A 111 -12.42 6.17 22.54
C GLY A 111 -11.53 5.38 23.52
N LYS A 112 -11.60 4.04 23.44
CA LYS A 112 -10.96 3.15 24.42
C LYS A 112 -9.51 2.85 24.06
N ILE A 113 -8.59 3.26 24.94
CA ILE A 113 -7.15 2.98 24.81
C ILE A 113 -6.80 1.66 25.50
N ARG A 114 -6.76 0.56 24.73
CA ARG A 114 -6.39 -0.76 25.25
C ARG A 114 -4.86 -0.89 25.35
N ARG A 115 -4.36 -1.14 26.57
CA ARG A 115 -2.92 -1.20 26.89
C ARG A 115 -2.33 -2.62 26.95
N THR A 116 -3.04 -3.64 26.45
CA THR A 116 -2.49 -5.00 26.42
C THR A 116 -1.50 -5.16 25.27
N GLN A 117 -0.47 -6.01 25.44
CA GLN A 117 0.64 -6.19 24.50
C GLN A 117 0.24 -6.37 23.03
N ARG A 118 -0.87 -7.08 22.78
CA ARG A 118 -1.36 -7.39 21.42
C ARG A 118 -2.39 -6.40 20.88
N SER A 119 -2.74 -5.36 21.66
CA SER A 119 -3.68 -4.33 21.23
C SER A 119 -3.06 -3.40 20.17
N ILE A 120 -3.94 -2.74 19.40
CA ILE A 120 -3.55 -1.86 18.30
C ILE A 120 -2.66 -0.71 18.78
N TRP A 121 -3.02 -0.06 19.90
CA TRP A 121 -2.29 1.09 20.43
C TRP A 121 -0.82 0.78 20.75
N PRO A 122 -0.49 -0.21 21.60
CA PRO A 122 0.91 -0.55 21.84
C PRO A 122 1.65 -1.01 20.58
N ARG A 123 0.98 -1.74 19.67
CA ARG A 123 1.60 -2.15 18.40
C ARG A 123 1.96 -0.95 17.52
N TYR A 124 1.05 0.02 17.38
CA TYR A 124 1.33 1.23 16.64
C TYR A 124 2.43 2.07 17.28
N CYS A 125 2.47 2.15 18.62
CA CYS A 125 3.58 2.81 19.33
C CYS A 125 4.93 2.10 19.11
N GLN A 126 4.93 0.77 18.97
CA GLN A 126 6.13 0.02 18.57
C GLN A 126 6.52 0.33 17.12
N THR A 127 5.55 0.46 16.22
CA THR A 127 5.79 0.90 14.83
C THR A 127 6.44 2.29 14.80
N ILE A 128 5.98 3.24 15.63
CA ILE A 128 6.58 4.58 15.74
C ILE A 128 8.09 4.49 16.04
N LEU A 129 8.48 3.69 17.03
CA LEU A 129 9.89 3.54 17.43
C LEU A 129 10.73 2.85 16.36
N SER A 130 10.32 1.66 15.91
CA SER A 130 11.07 0.91 14.88
C SER A 130 11.15 1.64 13.55
N ALA A 131 10.13 2.42 13.17
CA ALA A 131 10.20 3.28 12.01
C ALA A 131 11.18 4.44 12.20
N ALA A 132 11.30 5.00 13.40
CA ALA A 132 12.29 6.03 13.69
C ALA A 132 13.70 5.44 13.62
N GLU A 133 13.93 4.27 14.23
CA GLU A 133 15.19 3.51 14.13
C GLU A 133 15.54 3.23 12.67
N PHE A 134 14.55 2.84 11.84
CA PHE A 134 14.75 2.57 10.43
C PHE A 134 15.21 3.82 9.66
N ILE A 135 14.50 4.95 9.83
CA ILE A 135 14.75 6.19 9.08
C ILE A 135 16.04 6.89 9.55
N ASP A 136 16.39 6.79 10.83
CA ASP A 136 17.57 7.44 11.39
C ASP A 136 18.90 6.87 10.85
N ARG A 137 18.85 5.70 10.20
CA ARG A 137 20.01 5.11 9.51
C ARG A 137 20.43 5.84 8.24
N PHE A 138 19.58 6.71 7.71
CA PHE A 138 19.89 7.53 6.55
C PHE A 138 20.31 8.93 7.02
N ASP A 139 21.28 9.52 6.36
CA ASP A 139 21.72 10.90 6.54
C ASP A 139 20.68 11.88 5.98
N SER A 140 19.97 11.49 4.91
CA SER A 140 18.99 12.35 4.22
C SER A 140 17.87 11.55 3.53
N ALA A 141 16.82 12.24 3.10
CA ALA A 141 15.78 11.64 2.26
C ALA A 141 16.34 11.20 0.89
N ASP A 142 17.28 11.96 0.32
CA ASP A 142 17.91 11.62 -0.96
C ASP A 142 18.68 10.30 -0.87
N GLU A 143 19.45 10.09 0.20
CA GLU A 143 20.15 8.81 0.42
C GLU A 143 19.17 7.64 0.52
N PHE A 144 18.03 7.83 1.21
CA PHE A 144 16.97 6.81 1.25
C PHE A 144 16.47 6.50 -0.18
N PHE A 145 16.23 7.51 -1.01
CA PHE A 145 15.77 7.26 -2.38
C PHE A 145 16.82 6.61 -3.27
N GLU A 146 18.09 7.01 -3.17
CA GLU A 146 19.20 6.36 -3.88
C GLU A 146 19.31 4.88 -3.50
N TRP A 147 19.11 4.58 -2.22
CA TRP A 147 19.06 3.21 -1.72
C TRP A 147 17.86 2.43 -2.26
N VAL A 148 16.64 3.00 -2.25
CA VAL A 148 15.45 2.36 -2.84
C VAL A 148 15.61 2.10 -4.34
N ASP A 149 16.21 3.05 -5.06
CA ASP A 149 16.50 2.97 -6.50
C ASP A 149 17.35 1.73 -6.85
N CYS A 150 18.27 1.33 -5.97
CA CYS A 150 19.07 0.12 -6.15
C CYS A 150 18.21 -1.14 -6.22
N PHE A 151 17.12 -1.20 -5.44
CA PHE A 151 16.17 -2.32 -5.49
C PHE A 151 15.20 -2.20 -6.66
N ASP A 152 14.76 -0.98 -6.99
CA ASP A 152 13.75 -0.78 -8.02
C ASP A 152 14.26 -1.07 -9.43
N ARG A 153 15.55 -0.81 -9.70
CA ARG A 153 16.13 -1.00 -11.05
C ARG A 153 16.25 -2.46 -11.49
N ASP A 154 16.27 -3.41 -10.55
CA ASP A 154 16.38 -4.85 -10.84
C ASP A 154 15.16 -5.65 -10.35
N ASP A 155 14.39 -6.19 -11.31
CA ASP A 155 13.23 -7.05 -11.09
C ASP A 155 13.48 -8.25 -10.15
N ARG A 156 14.73 -8.71 -10.05
CA ARG A 156 15.13 -9.84 -9.20
C ARG A 156 15.24 -9.44 -7.74
N SER A 157 15.79 -8.27 -7.45
CA SER A 157 15.98 -7.74 -6.10
C SER A 157 14.78 -6.96 -5.58
N ARG A 158 13.89 -6.48 -6.45
CA ARG A 158 12.79 -5.58 -6.06
C ARG A 158 11.97 -6.07 -4.86
N ALA A 159 11.65 -7.36 -4.82
CA ALA A 159 10.86 -7.94 -3.73
C ALA A 159 11.61 -7.97 -2.37
N CYS A 160 12.94 -7.87 -2.36
CA CYS A 160 13.73 -7.86 -1.14
C CYS A 160 13.46 -6.62 -0.29
N LEU A 161 13.18 -5.47 -0.92
CA LEU A 161 12.94 -4.23 -0.18
C LEU A 161 11.67 -4.30 0.69
N PRO A 162 10.49 -4.69 0.17
CA PRO A 162 9.32 -4.92 1.01
C PRO A 162 9.52 -5.98 2.11
N MET A 163 10.33 -7.02 1.85
CA MET A 163 10.66 -8.02 2.88
C MET A 163 11.54 -7.43 3.98
N LEU A 164 12.49 -6.58 3.62
CA LEU A 164 13.36 -5.90 4.57
C LEU A 164 12.55 -4.93 5.42
N LEU A 165 11.67 -4.12 4.81
CA LEU A 165 10.79 -3.20 5.55
C LEU A 165 9.85 -3.93 6.52
N ASP A 166 9.27 -5.06 6.10
CA ASP A 166 8.45 -5.94 6.97
C ASP A 166 9.25 -6.47 8.17
N HIS A 167 10.51 -6.83 7.95
CA HIS A 167 11.38 -7.34 9.00
C HIS A 167 11.86 -6.26 9.97
N GLU A 168 12.19 -5.08 9.45
CA GLU A 168 12.85 -4.02 10.21
C GLU A 168 11.86 -3.09 10.92
N ILE A 169 10.61 -3.01 10.45
CA ILE A 169 9.59 -2.11 10.99
C ILE A 169 8.42 -2.92 11.55
N GLU A 170 8.30 -2.89 12.88
CA GLU A 170 7.33 -3.68 13.61
C GLU A 170 5.89 -3.36 13.18
N GLY A 171 5.17 -4.40 12.71
CA GLY A 171 3.78 -4.28 12.29
C GLY A 171 3.57 -3.63 10.92
N PHE A 172 4.62 -3.55 10.09
CA PHE A 172 4.64 -2.95 8.76
C PHE A 172 4.80 -4.00 7.63
N GLY A 173 3.86 -4.95 7.60
CA GLY A 173 3.90 -6.13 6.71
C GLY A 173 4.21 -5.87 5.23
N PHE A 174 4.66 -6.90 4.50
CA PHE A 174 5.03 -6.84 3.08
C PHE A 174 4.07 -6.02 2.20
N ALA A 175 2.76 -6.28 2.26
CA ALA A 175 1.78 -5.55 1.45
C ALA A 175 1.71 -4.05 1.81
N LEU A 176 1.90 -3.69 3.07
CA LEU A 176 1.92 -2.30 3.50
C LEU A 176 3.22 -1.61 3.06
N SER A 177 4.34 -2.33 3.13
CA SER A 177 5.63 -1.88 2.60
C SER A 177 5.56 -1.58 1.10
N CYS A 178 4.92 -2.43 0.30
CA CYS A 178 4.68 -2.15 -1.12
C CYS A 178 3.81 -0.91 -1.30
N ASN A 179 2.75 -0.75 -0.49
CA ASN A 179 1.88 0.42 -0.57
C ASN A 179 2.63 1.71 -0.24
N PHE A 180 3.50 1.70 0.77
CA PHE A 180 4.33 2.85 1.11
C PHE A 180 5.24 3.27 -0.05
N LEU A 181 5.99 2.33 -0.61
CA LEU A 181 6.88 2.61 -1.77
C LEU A 181 6.10 3.12 -2.98
N LYS A 182 4.91 2.56 -3.21
CA LYS A 182 3.99 3.00 -4.25
C LYS A 182 3.54 4.45 -4.06
N GLU A 183 3.17 4.84 -2.84
CA GLU A 183 2.76 6.22 -2.52
C GLU A 183 3.92 7.22 -2.63
N LEU A 184 5.17 6.76 -2.48
CA LEU A 184 6.40 7.53 -2.77
C LEU A 184 6.72 7.65 -4.27
N GLY A 185 5.84 7.14 -5.15
CA GLY A 185 6.00 7.24 -6.60
C GLY A 185 6.69 6.04 -7.27
N TYR A 186 7.04 4.98 -6.53
CA TYR A 186 7.66 3.80 -7.14
C TYR A 186 6.61 2.85 -7.77
N VAL A 187 6.38 3.04 -9.07
CA VAL A 187 5.33 2.34 -9.83
C VAL A 187 5.56 0.84 -10.05
N ASN A 188 6.74 0.32 -9.69
CA ASN A 188 7.06 -1.10 -9.86
C ASN A 188 6.84 -1.94 -8.59
N PHE A 189 6.37 -1.35 -7.50
CA PHE A 189 6.00 -2.05 -6.26
C PHE A 189 4.48 -2.19 -6.16
N PRO A 190 3.85 -3.15 -6.88
CA PRO A 190 2.43 -3.38 -6.74
C PRO A 190 2.10 -3.88 -5.33
N LYS A 191 0.88 -3.64 -4.86
CA LYS A 191 0.46 -4.09 -3.54
C LYS A 191 -0.21 -5.46 -3.65
N PRO A 192 0.33 -6.55 -3.07
CA PRO A 192 -0.35 -7.84 -3.04
C PRO A 192 -1.51 -7.83 -2.04
N ASP A 193 -2.58 -7.07 -2.32
CA ASP A 193 -3.74 -6.98 -1.43
C ASP A 193 -4.80 -8.07 -1.69
N VAL A 194 -5.83 -8.07 -0.84
CA VAL A 194 -6.92 -9.05 -0.90
C VAL A 194 -7.66 -9.02 -2.23
N HIS A 195 -7.82 -7.85 -2.87
CA HIS A 195 -8.56 -7.75 -4.11
C HIS A 195 -7.82 -8.41 -5.27
N LEU A 196 -6.53 -8.12 -5.38
CA LEU A 196 -5.67 -8.78 -6.36
C LEU A 196 -5.56 -10.27 -6.10
N ARG A 197 -5.41 -10.68 -4.84
CA ARG A 197 -5.36 -12.09 -4.44
C ARG A 197 -6.59 -12.85 -4.92
N ASP A 198 -7.78 -12.37 -4.58
CA ASP A 198 -9.03 -13.04 -4.92
C ASP A 198 -9.20 -13.16 -6.43
N ILE A 199 -8.96 -12.07 -7.17
CA ILE A 199 -9.08 -12.04 -8.63
C ILE A 199 -8.04 -12.96 -9.29
N PHE A 200 -6.77 -12.89 -8.87
CA PHE A 200 -5.69 -13.66 -9.47
C PHE A 200 -5.86 -15.16 -9.24
N THR A 201 -6.25 -15.57 -8.04
CA THR A 201 -6.60 -16.96 -7.74
C THR A 201 -7.82 -17.39 -8.56
N ALA A 202 -8.89 -16.59 -8.61
CA ALA A 202 -10.10 -16.95 -9.32
C ALA A 202 -9.92 -17.08 -10.85
N LEU A 203 -9.01 -16.31 -11.44
CA LEU A 203 -8.64 -16.39 -12.86
C LEU A 203 -7.48 -17.34 -13.14
N ALA A 204 -6.99 -18.08 -12.14
CA ALA A 204 -5.83 -18.97 -12.24
C ALA A 204 -4.57 -18.28 -12.79
N LEU A 205 -4.41 -16.98 -12.50
CA LEU A 205 -3.19 -16.21 -12.78
C LEU A 205 -2.08 -16.55 -11.77
N CYS A 206 -2.45 -17.07 -10.61
CA CYS A 206 -1.54 -17.63 -9.64
C CYS A 206 -2.17 -18.85 -8.94
N ASP A 207 -1.34 -19.62 -8.24
CA ASP A 207 -1.83 -20.74 -7.44
C ASP A 207 -2.62 -20.22 -6.22
N ASP A 208 -3.53 -21.05 -5.72
CA ASP A 208 -4.24 -20.77 -4.47
C ASP A 208 -3.31 -20.89 -3.25
N GLY A 209 -3.58 -20.12 -2.21
CA GLY A 209 -2.81 -20.17 -0.95
C GLY A 209 -1.37 -19.65 -1.04
N ILE A 210 -0.98 -18.95 -2.10
CA ILE A 210 0.35 -18.34 -2.20
C ILE A 210 0.56 -17.21 -1.19
N ASP A 211 1.80 -16.95 -0.79
CA ASP A 211 2.15 -15.81 0.06
C ASP A 211 2.15 -14.46 -0.71
N ASP A 212 2.34 -13.35 0.01
CA ASP A 212 2.39 -11.99 -0.57
C ASP A 212 3.55 -11.83 -1.56
N TYR A 213 4.69 -12.47 -1.30
CA TYR A 213 5.86 -12.43 -2.18
C TYR A 213 5.55 -13.06 -3.54
N LYS A 214 4.94 -14.25 -3.56
CA LYS A 214 4.54 -14.94 -4.79
C LYS A 214 3.45 -14.16 -5.53
N LEU A 215 2.50 -13.57 -4.82
CA LEU A 215 1.45 -12.75 -5.43
C LEU A 215 2.07 -11.50 -6.08
N PHE A 216 3.00 -10.83 -5.40
CA PHE A 216 3.77 -9.72 -5.93
C PHE A 216 4.49 -10.09 -7.24
N LYS A 217 5.15 -11.26 -7.30
CA LYS A 217 5.79 -11.73 -8.54
C LYS A 217 4.78 -12.05 -9.64
N ALA A 218 3.61 -12.59 -9.30
CA ALA A 218 2.54 -12.82 -10.27
C ALA A 218 2.02 -11.50 -10.86
N ILE A 219 1.78 -10.49 -10.04
CA ILE A 219 1.33 -9.15 -10.48
C ILE A 219 2.33 -8.54 -11.47
N ILE A 220 3.63 -8.58 -11.15
CA ILE A 220 4.70 -8.10 -12.06
C ILE A 220 4.71 -8.89 -13.38
N ARG A 221 4.57 -10.22 -13.32
CA ARG A 221 4.51 -11.07 -14.52
C ARG A 221 3.37 -10.66 -15.43
N VAL A 222 2.16 -10.53 -14.88
CA VAL A 222 0.97 -10.14 -15.65
C VAL A 222 1.15 -8.74 -16.23
N ALA A 223 1.66 -7.79 -15.45
CA ALA A 223 1.89 -6.41 -15.91
C ALA A 223 2.89 -6.36 -17.08
N ARG A 224 3.99 -7.12 -16.98
CA ARG A 224 4.98 -7.25 -18.05
C ARG A 224 4.36 -7.83 -19.33
N ASN A 225 3.58 -8.91 -19.21
CA ASN A 225 2.94 -9.55 -20.36
C ASN A 225 1.86 -8.66 -20.99
N ALA A 226 1.20 -7.83 -20.19
CA ALA A 226 0.25 -6.82 -20.63
C ALA A 226 0.92 -5.50 -21.12
N LYS A 227 2.25 -5.38 -21.02
CA LYS A 227 3.04 -4.19 -21.38
C LYS A 227 2.59 -2.91 -20.65
N VAL A 228 2.29 -3.03 -19.36
CA VAL A 228 1.94 -1.91 -18.48
C VAL A 228 2.78 -1.92 -17.22
N THR A 229 2.77 -0.82 -16.46
CA THR A 229 3.46 -0.78 -15.17
C THR A 229 2.73 -1.67 -14.15
N PRO A 230 3.44 -2.27 -13.18
CA PRO A 230 2.80 -2.99 -12.09
C PRO A 230 1.76 -2.16 -11.33
N TYR A 231 2.03 -0.86 -11.15
CA TYR A 231 1.06 0.10 -10.62
C TYR A 231 -0.22 0.20 -11.43
N ALA A 232 -0.10 0.42 -12.75
CA ALA A 232 -1.26 0.58 -13.61
C ALA A 232 -2.15 -0.67 -13.59
N LEU A 233 -1.53 -1.86 -13.52
CA LEU A 233 -2.25 -3.11 -13.35
C LEU A 233 -2.92 -3.24 -11.98
N ASP A 234 -2.15 -3.01 -10.90
CA ASP A 234 -2.64 -2.99 -9.51
C ASP A 234 -3.89 -2.12 -9.37
N LYS A 235 -3.83 -0.91 -9.93
CA LYS A 235 -4.90 0.06 -9.83
C LYS A 235 -6.19 -0.37 -10.52
N ILE A 236 -6.12 -0.98 -11.71
CA ILE A 236 -7.30 -1.45 -12.44
C ILE A 236 -8.04 -2.51 -11.65
N PHE A 237 -7.32 -3.54 -11.19
CA PHE A 237 -7.93 -4.60 -10.40
C PHE A 237 -8.39 -4.09 -9.03
N TRP A 238 -7.67 -3.13 -8.44
CA TRP A 238 -8.10 -2.48 -7.20
C TRP A 238 -9.40 -1.67 -7.39
N LEU A 239 -9.59 -0.97 -8.52
CA LEU A 239 -10.84 -0.24 -8.81
C LEU A 239 -12.02 -1.21 -8.93
N ILE A 240 -11.83 -2.35 -9.62
CA ILE A 240 -12.83 -3.43 -9.67
C ILE A 240 -13.10 -3.99 -8.27
N GLY A 241 -12.02 -4.21 -7.52
CA GLY A 241 -12.01 -4.80 -6.19
C GLY A 241 -12.76 -4.01 -5.15
N SER A 242 -12.38 -2.73 -5.04
CA SER A 242 -12.90 -1.79 -4.06
C SER A 242 -14.21 -1.16 -4.50
N GLY A 243 -14.41 -0.98 -5.81
CA GLY A 243 -15.51 -0.18 -6.38
C GLY A 243 -15.41 1.30 -6.03
N ASN A 244 -14.25 1.81 -5.62
CA ASN A 244 -14.11 3.16 -5.08
C ASN A 244 -13.36 4.09 -6.05
N PHE A 245 -14.09 4.96 -6.74
CA PHE A 245 -13.54 6.03 -7.58
C PHE A 245 -13.35 7.30 -6.76
N TYR A 246 -12.37 7.27 -5.85
CA TYR A 246 -12.17 8.28 -4.81
C TYR A 246 -11.81 9.69 -5.33
N ASP A 247 -11.22 9.79 -6.53
CA ASP A 247 -10.89 11.06 -7.17
C ASP A 247 -11.98 11.53 -8.15
N ASP A 248 -13.08 10.78 -8.31
CA ASP A 248 -14.18 11.11 -9.22
C ASP A 248 -15.52 10.96 -8.50
N PRO A 249 -15.93 11.97 -7.70
CA PRO A 249 -17.14 11.92 -6.88
C PRO A 249 -18.44 11.72 -7.66
N SER A 250 -18.45 12.03 -8.96
CA SER A 250 -19.57 11.79 -9.87
C SER A 250 -19.83 10.30 -10.12
N ILE A 251 -18.81 9.45 -9.96
CA ILE A 251 -18.93 7.99 -9.97
C ILE A 251 -19.02 7.48 -8.53
N GLY A 252 -18.12 7.94 -7.66
CA GLY A 252 -18.09 7.61 -6.24
C GLY A 252 -17.91 6.11 -5.98
N LEU A 253 -18.77 5.55 -5.11
CA LEU A 253 -18.70 4.15 -4.70
C LEU A 253 -19.74 3.31 -5.46
N ILE A 254 -19.26 2.39 -6.30
CA ILE A 254 -20.10 1.51 -7.13
C ILE A 254 -20.29 0.10 -6.54
N GLY A 255 -19.75 -0.14 -5.34
CA GLY A 255 -19.69 -1.45 -4.68
C GLY A 255 -18.61 -2.36 -5.25
N ARG A 256 -18.24 -3.42 -4.51
CA ARG A 256 -17.23 -4.39 -4.97
C ARG A 256 -17.74 -5.13 -6.20
N ARG A 257 -16.95 -5.18 -7.26
CA ARG A 257 -17.31 -5.81 -8.56
C ARG A 257 -16.44 -7.03 -8.89
N GLN A 258 -15.77 -7.60 -7.89
CA GLN A 258 -14.85 -8.73 -8.08
C GLN A 258 -15.53 -9.95 -8.69
N GLU A 259 -16.69 -10.35 -8.15
CA GLU A 259 -17.44 -11.53 -8.61
C GLU A 259 -17.96 -11.33 -10.03
N ASP A 260 -18.63 -10.19 -10.29
CA ASP A 260 -19.11 -9.77 -11.61
C ASP A 260 -17.98 -9.81 -12.66
N PHE A 261 -16.81 -9.27 -12.32
CA PHE A 261 -15.65 -9.26 -13.19
C PHE A 261 -15.09 -10.67 -13.44
N VAL A 262 -14.95 -11.48 -12.39
CA VAL A 262 -14.43 -12.85 -12.52
C VAL A 262 -15.33 -13.69 -13.43
N GLU A 263 -16.64 -13.56 -13.31
CA GLU A 263 -17.60 -14.23 -14.20
C GLU A 263 -17.43 -13.75 -15.64
N PHE A 264 -17.46 -12.43 -15.86
CA PHE A 264 -17.23 -11.81 -17.17
C PHE A 264 -15.92 -12.29 -17.81
N ALA A 265 -14.83 -12.31 -17.04
CA ALA A 265 -13.52 -12.67 -17.54
C ALA A 265 -13.43 -14.16 -17.90
N ARG A 266 -13.98 -15.06 -17.07
CA ARG A 266 -14.00 -16.51 -17.35
C ARG A 266 -14.73 -16.84 -18.64
N ILE A 267 -15.90 -16.22 -18.87
CA ILE A 267 -16.68 -16.42 -20.10
C ILE A 267 -15.87 -16.00 -21.34
N ASN A 268 -15.16 -14.88 -21.26
CA ASN A 268 -14.41 -14.34 -22.38
C ASN A 268 -13.04 -14.99 -22.59
N MET A 269 -12.44 -15.57 -21.54
CA MET A 269 -11.19 -16.33 -21.63
C MET A 269 -11.39 -17.77 -22.12
N ALA A 270 -12.55 -18.38 -21.89
CA ALA A 270 -12.87 -19.72 -22.41
C ALA A 270 -12.94 -19.80 -23.95
N ARG A 271 -12.84 -18.64 -24.62
CA ARG A 271 -12.82 -18.50 -26.08
C ARG A 271 -11.39 -18.43 -26.66
N LEU A 272 -10.36 -18.51 -25.82
CA LEU A 272 -8.94 -18.61 -26.18
C LEU A 272 -8.53 -20.09 -26.27
#